data_AF-A0A2U3LXK1-F1
#
_entry.id   AF-A0A2U3LXK1-F1
#
_cell.length_a   1.000
_cell.length_b   1.000
_cell.length_c   1.000
_cell.angle_alpha   90.00
_cell.angle_beta   90.00
_cell.angle_gamma   90.00
#
_symmetry.space_group_name_H-M   'P 1'
#
loop_
_entity.id
_entity.type
_entity.pdbx_description
1 polymer ?
#
loop_
_entity_poly.entity_id
_entity_poly.type
_entity_poly.pdbx_seq_one_letter_code
_entity_poly.pdbx_strand_id
1 'polypeptide(L)'
;MVKTEREHREDICRIGQLVFQKGWVAANDGNITIRLDAERILATPTGVSKGMMQCDDLIIVDMKGNKISGRAERTSEIAMHLTIYEMRPDIKSVVHAHPPVATGFATAGKPLNLGLLPEVVIGLGCVPLAGYGLPGTPELTEPMLPLIPKYDALLMANHGAVCYGEDVYKAYFRMETMEHFARISLVAELLGGARTLPRVEVDKLLDSRTRYGVKAKSAGEPGCPLAAEDLAGGGEEDRFYVTRSELIGLVDEALKARGLA
;
A
#
# COMPACT_ATOMS: atom_id res chain seq x y z
N MET A 1 8.26 -0.56 27.72
CA MET A 1 9.08 -1.80 27.75
C MET A 1 9.13 -2.37 26.35
N VAL A 2 10.25 -2.95 25.95
CA VAL A 2 10.37 -3.68 24.68
C VAL A 2 9.60 -5.00 24.82
N LYS A 3 8.75 -5.35 23.85
CA LYS A 3 8.00 -6.61 23.86
C LYS A 3 8.96 -7.80 23.73
N THR A 4 8.63 -8.88 24.40
CA THR A 4 9.27 -10.19 24.24
C THR A 4 8.87 -10.82 22.91
N GLU A 5 9.64 -11.81 22.45
CA GLU A 5 9.28 -12.61 21.27
C GLU A 5 7.91 -13.30 21.46
N ARG A 6 7.62 -13.77 22.67
CA ARG A 6 6.33 -14.41 23.00
C ARG A 6 5.16 -13.46 22.79
N GLU A 7 5.26 -12.21 23.25
CA GLU A 7 4.22 -11.19 23.05
C GLU A 7 4.06 -10.84 21.57
N HIS A 8 5.16 -10.78 20.80
CA HIS A 8 5.08 -10.58 19.34
C HIS A 8 4.37 -11.75 18.63
N ARG A 9 4.62 -12.99 19.07
CA ARG A 9 3.89 -14.16 18.56
C ARG A 9 2.39 -14.08 18.86
N GLU A 10 2.02 -13.61 20.05
CA GLU A 10 0.61 -13.40 20.44
C GLU A 10 -0.04 -12.31 19.60
N ASP A 11 0.66 -11.20 19.36
CA ASP A 11 0.17 -10.13 18.50
C ASP A 11 -0.08 -10.63 17.07
N ILE A 12 0.86 -11.37 16.46
CA ILE A 12 0.67 -11.91 15.10
C ILE A 12 -0.53 -12.87 15.06
N CYS A 13 -0.67 -13.77 16.04
CA CYS A 13 -1.84 -14.66 16.12
C CYS A 13 -3.15 -13.87 16.27
N ARG A 14 -3.15 -12.81 17.09
CA ARG A 14 -4.32 -11.94 17.26
C ARG A 14 -4.70 -11.23 15.97
N ILE A 15 -3.73 -10.65 15.26
CA ILE A 15 -3.97 -10.01 13.96
C ILE A 15 -4.43 -11.04 12.92
N GLY A 16 -3.83 -12.24 12.90
CA GLY A 16 -4.26 -13.36 12.05
C GLY A 16 -5.74 -13.71 12.24
N GLN A 17 -6.20 -13.80 13.49
CA GLN A 17 -7.62 -14.02 13.81
C GLN A 17 -8.50 -12.87 13.32
N LEU A 18 -8.07 -11.62 13.50
CA LEU A 18 -8.84 -10.45 13.08
C LEU A 18 -9.01 -10.36 11.56
N VAL A 19 -7.93 -10.57 10.79
CA VAL A 19 -8.01 -10.54 9.32
C VAL A 19 -8.88 -11.68 8.79
N PHE A 20 -8.82 -12.86 9.41
CA PHE A 20 -9.66 -14.00 9.07
C PHE A 20 -11.14 -13.74 9.39
N GLN A 21 -11.44 -13.25 10.60
CA GLN A 21 -12.82 -12.92 11.00
C GLN A 21 -13.47 -11.86 10.12
N LYS A 22 -12.69 -10.94 9.56
CA LYS A 22 -13.17 -9.92 8.62
C LYS A 22 -13.25 -10.40 7.17
N GLY A 23 -12.84 -11.65 6.89
CA GLY A 23 -12.85 -12.23 5.55
C GLY A 23 -11.83 -11.60 4.60
N TRP A 24 -10.70 -11.09 5.12
CA TRP A 24 -9.63 -10.51 4.31
C TRP A 24 -8.56 -11.51 3.88
N VAL A 25 -8.70 -12.75 4.34
CA VAL A 25 -7.85 -13.88 3.99
C VAL A 25 -8.75 -15.08 3.75
N ALA A 26 -8.44 -15.87 2.73
CA ALA A 26 -9.12 -17.12 2.39
C ALA A 26 -8.18 -18.31 2.55
N ALA A 27 -8.69 -19.39 3.16
CA ALA A 27 -7.91 -20.59 3.46
C ALA A 27 -6.60 -20.30 4.20
N ASN A 28 -5.47 -20.29 3.48
CA ASN A 28 -4.11 -20.13 3.99
C ASN A 28 -3.33 -18.98 3.32
N ASP A 29 -4.00 -18.08 2.59
CA ASP A 29 -3.38 -16.89 2.01
C ASP A 29 -2.99 -15.84 3.09
N GLY A 30 -2.49 -14.69 2.62
CA GLY A 30 -1.98 -13.62 3.46
C GLY A 30 -0.70 -14.00 4.21
N ASN A 31 -0.02 -12.99 4.76
CA ASN A 31 1.14 -13.19 5.62
C ASN A 31 1.43 -11.97 6.48
N ILE A 32 1.97 -12.21 7.66
CA ILE A 32 2.25 -11.18 8.66
C ILE A 32 3.67 -11.39 9.15
N THR A 33 4.44 -10.31 9.24
CA THR A 33 5.78 -10.35 9.84
C THR A 33 5.99 -9.23 10.84
N ILE A 34 6.86 -9.47 11.82
CA ILE A 34 7.40 -8.47 12.75
C ILE A 34 8.91 -8.56 12.71
N ARG A 35 9.60 -7.42 12.58
CA ARG A 35 11.04 -7.33 12.75
C ARG A 35 11.40 -7.41 14.23
N LEU A 36 12.12 -8.46 14.63
CA LEU A 36 12.55 -8.66 16.01
C LEU A 36 13.79 -7.82 16.32
N ASP A 37 14.75 -7.79 15.40
CA ASP A 37 16.01 -7.05 15.54
C ASP A 37 16.63 -6.73 14.16
N ALA A 38 17.93 -6.43 14.12
CA ALA A 38 18.65 -6.09 12.89
C ALA A 38 18.80 -7.28 11.92
N GLU A 39 18.73 -8.52 12.42
CA GLU A 39 19.06 -9.72 11.66
C GLU A 39 17.86 -10.67 11.48
N ARG A 40 16.81 -10.52 12.30
CA ARG A 40 15.73 -11.50 12.40
C ARG A 40 14.34 -10.88 12.26
N ILE A 41 13.48 -11.59 11.56
CA ILE A 41 12.04 -11.34 11.49
C ILE A 41 11.26 -12.57 11.98
N LEU A 42 10.19 -12.32 12.73
CA LEU A 42 9.15 -13.29 13.05
C LEU A 42 8.13 -13.28 11.91
N ALA A 43 7.73 -14.45 11.42
CA ALA A 43 6.86 -14.57 10.26
C ALA A 43 5.79 -15.65 10.43
N THR A 44 4.64 -15.43 9.81
CA THR A 44 3.64 -16.49 9.59
C THR A 44 4.18 -17.55 8.62
N PRO A 45 3.95 -18.84 8.87
CA PRO A 45 4.36 -19.89 7.96
C PRO A 45 3.44 -19.98 6.73
N THR A 46 3.92 -20.69 5.70
CA THR A 46 3.08 -21.09 4.57
C THR A 46 2.09 -22.19 4.96
N GLY A 47 0.98 -22.31 4.23
CA GLY A 47 0.04 -23.42 4.37
C GLY A 47 -0.87 -23.38 5.61
N VAL A 48 -0.68 -22.43 6.53
CA VAL A 48 -1.48 -22.31 7.76
C VAL A 48 -2.52 -21.20 7.62
N SER A 49 -3.76 -21.49 8.03
CA SER A 49 -4.83 -20.50 8.10
C SER A 49 -4.58 -19.49 9.21
N LYS A 50 -4.69 -18.20 8.89
CA LYS A 50 -4.35 -17.10 9.80
C LYS A 50 -5.31 -17.02 10.98
N GLY A 51 -6.54 -17.51 10.81
CA GLY A 51 -7.53 -17.63 11.88
C GLY A 51 -7.29 -18.79 12.85
N MET A 52 -6.50 -19.80 12.48
CA MET A 52 -6.27 -21.02 13.26
C MET A 52 -4.82 -21.16 13.74
N MET A 53 -3.98 -20.19 13.41
CA MET A 53 -2.55 -20.18 13.71
C MET A 53 -2.28 -20.02 15.21
N GLN A 54 -1.37 -20.85 15.73
CA GLN A 54 -0.88 -20.78 17.10
C GLN A 54 0.53 -20.18 17.13
N CYS A 55 0.95 -19.70 18.30
CA CYS A 55 2.25 -19.03 18.45
C CYS A 55 3.44 -19.94 18.10
N ASP A 56 3.31 -21.25 18.29
CA ASP A 56 4.32 -22.26 17.95
C ASP A 56 4.38 -22.58 16.46
N ASP A 57 3.40 -22.14 15.66
CA ASP A 57 3.43 -22.23 14.20
C ASP A 57 4.37 -21.18 13.58
N LEU A 58 4.55 -20.05 14.27
CA LEU A 58 5.34 -18.93 13.76
C LEU A 58 6.83 -19.30 13.67
N ILE A 59 7.46 -18.81 12.60
CA ILE A 59 8.85 -19.10 12.28
C ILE A 59 9.71 -17.86 12.41
N ILE A 60 11.02 -18.05 12.58
CA ILE A 60 12.00 -16.97 12.51
C ILE A 60 12.79 -17.11 11.22
N VAL A 61 12.94 -16.00 10.50
CA VAL A 61 13.68 -15.89 9.24
C VAL A 61 14.76 -14.83 9.38
N ASP A 62 15.93 -15.04 8.76
CA ASP A 62 16.96 -14.02 8.67
C ASP A 62 16.61 -12.93 7.63
N MET A 63 17.38 -11.83 7.60
CA MET A 63 17.19 -10.77 6.61
C MET A 63 17.51 -11.18 5.16
N LYS A 64 18.01 -12.40 4.93
CA LYS A 64 18.26 -12.98 3.60
C LYS A 64 17.14 -13.93 3.15
N GLY A 65 16.12 -14.15 3.98
CA GLY A 65 15.00 -15.02 3.69
C GLY A 65 15.22 -16.50 4.04
N ASN A 66 16.29 -16.84 4.76
CA ASN A 66 16.54 -18.19 5.24
C ASN A 66 15.83 -18.43 6.57
N LYS A 67 15.15 -19.58 6.69
CA LYS A 67 14.53 -19.99 7.96
C LYS A 67 15.61 -20.29 9.00
N ILE A 68 15.56 -19.62 10.14
CA ILE A 68 16.42 -19.85 11.30
C ILE A 68 15.78 -20.88 12.24
N SER A 69 14.48 -20.75 12.53
CA SER A 69 13.79 -21.63 13.48
C SER A 69 12.29 -21.74 13.21
N GLY A 70 11.66 -22.75 13.83
CA GLY A 70 10.24 -23.08 13.70
C GLY A 70 10.00 -24.31 12.82
N ARG A 71 8.88 -25.00 13.07
CA ARG A 71 8.58 -26.31 12.46
C ARG A 71 8.10 -26.24 11.02
N ALA A 72 7.43 -25.15 10.64
CA ALA A 72 6.83 -24.98 9.34
C ALA A 72 7.78 -24.30 8.34
N GLU A 73 7.37 -24.23 7.08
CA GLU A 73 8.11 -23.52 6.04
C GLU A 73 7.68 -22.06 5.91
N ARG A 74 8.58 -21.24 5.36
CA ARG A 74 8.31 -19.81 5.13
C ARG A 74 7.29 -19.59 4.01
N THR A 75 6.61 -18.45 4.05
CA THR A 75 5.79 -17.98 2.92
C THR A 75 6.65 -17.81 1.66
N SER A 76 6.05 -18.07 0.49
CA SER A 76 6.65 -17.77 -0.82
C SER A 76 6.94 -16.28 -0.97
N GLU A 77 6.17 -15.43 -0.31
CA GLU A 77 6.24 -13.97 -0.45
C GLU A 77 7.16 -13.28 0.58
N ILE A 78 8.05 -14.03 1.23
CA ILE A 78 8.92 -13.46 2.26
C ILE A 78 9.80 -12.34 1.69
N ALA A 79 10.17 -12.44 0.41
CA ALA A 79 10.98 -11.46 -0.30
C ALA A 79 10.32 -10.07 -0.28
N MET A 80 8.99 -9.99 -0.47
CA MET A 80 8.24 -8.73 -0.41
C MET A 80 8.39 -8.05 0.95
N HIS A 81 8.28 -8.80 2.05
CA HIS A 81 8.45 -8.26 3.39
C HIS A 81 9.88 -7.76 3.63
N LEU A 82 10.87 -8.52 3.18
CA LEU A 82 12.28 -8.16 3.31
C LEU A 82 12.64 -6.90 2.53
N THR A 83 12.15 -6.77 1.30
CA THR A 83 12.31 -5.55 0.48
C THR A 83 11.73 -4.33 1.19
N ILE A 84 10.52 -4.44 1.77
CA ILE A 84 9.92 -3.35 2.54
C ILE A 84 10.80 -2.98 3.74
N TYR A 85 11.28 -3.98 4.48
CA TYR A 85 12.17 -3.75 5.62
C TYR A 85 13.51 -3.11 5.24
N GLU A 86 14.09 -3.47 4.11
CA GLU A 86 15.34 -2.89 3.62
C GLU A 86 15.16 -1.41 3.24
N MET A 87 14.10 -1.09 2.50
CA MET A 87 13.82 0.28 2.04
C MET A 87 13.26 1.19 3.14
N ARG A 88 12.68 0.61 4.20
CA ARG A 88 12.05 1.34 5.32
C ARG A 88 12.52 0.84 6.69
N PRO A 89 13.69 1.31 7.18
CA PRO A 89 14.21 0.93 8.50
C PRO A 89 13.31 1.32 9.69
N ASP A 90 12.44 2.32 9.49
CA ASP A 90 11.42 2.77 10.44
C ASP A 90 10.29 1.75 10.65
N ILE A 91 10.09 0.86 9.68
CA ILE A 91 9.03 -0.16 9.71
C ILE A 91 9.47 -1.40 10.49
N LYS A 92 8.57 -1.87 11.36
CA LYS A 92 8.75 -3.05 12.22
C LYS A 92 7.71 -4.14 11.97
N SER A 93 6.67 -3.89 11.19
CA SER A 93 5.72 -4.93 10.81
C SER A 93 5.13 -4.69 9.44
N VAL A 94 4.82 -5.78 8.75
CA VAL A 94 4.19 -5.81 7.43
C VAL A 94 3.05 -6.83 7.47
N VAL A 95 1.89 -6.44 6.96
CA VAL A 95 0.67 -7.24 6.85
C VAL A 95 0.25 -7.26 5.39
N HIS A 96 0.24 -8.45 4.80
CA HIS A 96 -0.32 -8.70 3.48
C HIS A 96 -1.61 -9.52 3.62
N ALA A 97 -2.65 -9.09 2.91
CA ALA A 97 -3.96 -9.73 2.90
C ALA A 97 -4.69 -9.40 1.58
N HIS A 98 -5.85 -10.03 1.36
CA HIS A 98 -6.72 -9.84 0.21
C HIS A 98 -8.13 -9.34 0.64
N PRO A 99 -8.28 -8.14 1.26
CA PRO A 99 -9.59 -7.60 1.59
C PRO A 99 -10.47 -7.49 0.33
N PRO A 100 -11.72 -7.97 0.31
CA PRO A 100 -12.45 -8.17 -0.94
C PRO A 100 -12.66 -6.91 -1.79
N VAL A 101 -12.99 -5.77 -1.17
CA VAL A 101 -13.28 -4.56 -1.94
C VAL A 101 -11.99 -3.89 -2.39
N ALA A 102 -11.00 -3.76 -1.50
CA ALA A 102 -9.68 -3.25 -1.87
C ALA A 102 -9.03 -4.10 -2.98
N THR A 103 -9.13 -5.42 -2.89
CA THR A 103 -8.66 -6.35 -3.92
C THR A 103 -9.46 -6.20 -5.22
N GLY A 104 -10.77 -5.93 -5.13
CA GLY A 104 -11.60 -5.58 -6.29
C GLY A 104 -11.12 -4.32 -7.03
N PHE A 105 -10.67 -3.30 -6.31
CA PHE A 105 -10.02 -2.14 -6.93
C PHE A 105 -8.71 -2.53 -7.62
N ALA A 106 -7.88 -3.35 -6.95
CA ALA A 106 -6.61 -3.81 -7.50
C ALA A 106 -6.78 -4.68 -8.77
N THR A 107 -7.79 -5.54 -8.83
CA THR A 107 -8.12 -6.34 -10.02
C THR A 107 -8.74 -5.48 -11.13
N ALA A 108 -9.45 -4.41 -10.77
CA ALA A 108 -9.99 -3.43 -11.72
C ALA A 108 -8.94 -2.44 -12.26
N GLY A 109 -7.68 -2.53 -11.83
CA GLY A 109 -6.64 -1.60 -12.24
C GLY A 109 -6.82 -0.18 -11.68
N LYS A 110 -7.53 -0.04 -10.55
CA LYS A 110 -7.88 1.25 -9.95
C LYS A 110 -7.13 1.46 -8.63
N PRO A 111 -6.36 2.56 -8.47
CA PRO A 111 -5.80 2.93 -7.18
C PRO A 111 -6.88 3.45 -6.22
N LEU A 112 -6.54 3.57 -4.94
CA LEU A 112 -7.35 4.21 -3.91
C LEU A 112 -6.67 5.54 -3.56
N ASN A 113 -6.78 6.50 -4.47
CA ASN A 113 -6.01 7.75 -4.44
C ASN A 113 -6.88 9.02 -4.41
N LEU A 114 -8.19 8.92 -4.17
CA LEU A 114 -9.07 10.09 -4.10
C LEU A 114 -9.04 10.73 -2.71
N GLY A 115 -8.98 12.06 -2.65
CA GLY A 115 -9.07 12.84 -1.42
C GLY A 115 -10.51 12.95 -0.95
N LEU A 116 -11.08 11.86 -0.41
CA LEU A 116 -12.50 11.81 -0.04
C LEU A 116 -12.77 12.01 1.45
N LEU A 117 -11.99 11.35 2.31
CA LEU A 117 -12.28 11.23 3.73
C LEU A 117 -11.12 11.76 4.58
N PRO A 118 -11.36 12.68 5.53
CA PRO A 118 -10.31 13.24 6.39
C PRO A 118 -9.42 12.19 7.06
N GLU A 119 -10.03 11.16 7.65
CA GLU A 119 -9.33 10.07 8.35
C GLU A 119 -8.44 9.23 7.43
N VAL A 120 -8.81 9.07 6.16
CA VAL A 120 -8.00 8.36 5.15
C VAL A 120 -6.83 9.23 4.73
N VAL A 121 -7.05 10.52 4.46
CA VAL A 121 -5.98 11.47 4.09
C VAL A 121 -4.97 11.61 5.24
N ILE A 122 -5.44 11.67 6.50
CA ILE A 122 -4.57 11.72 7.67
C ILE A 122 -3.85 10.38 7.89
N GLY A 123 -4.58 9.26 7.83
CA GLY A 123 -4.06 7.95 8.23
C GLY A 123 -3.18 7.27 7.17
N LEU A 124 -3.58 7.35 5.90
CA LEU A 124 -2.91 6.69 4.76
C LEU A 124 -2.31 7.71 3.80
N GLY A 125 -2.92 8.89 3.66
CA GLY A 125 -2.57 9.87 2.63
C GLY A 125 -3.13 9.42 1.30
N CYS A 126 -2.43 8.50 0.65
CA CYS A 126 -2.77 7.97 -0.66
C CYS A 126 -2.38 6.49 -0.73
N VAL A 127 -3.19 5.68 -1.42
CA VAL A 127 -2.92 4.26 -1.65
C VAL A 127 -2.78 4.02 -3.16
N PRO A 128 -1.54 3.93 -3.68
CA PRO A 128 -1.30 3.67 -5.09
C PRO A 128 -1.55 2.19 -5.44
N LEU A 129 -1.59 1.92 -6.74
CA LEU A 129 -1.61 0.58 -7.30
C LEU A 129 -0.24 0.25 -7.88
N ALA A 130 0.45 -0.74 -7.29
CA ALA A 130 1.63 -1.33 -7.91
C ALA A 130 1.20 -2.19 -9.10
N GLY A 131 2.01 -2.19 -10.16
CA GLY A 131 1.85 -3.06 -11.31
C GLY A 131 1.84 -4.56 -10.94
N TYR A 132 1.36 -5.40 -11.85
CA TYR A 132 1.32 -6.84 -11.63
C TYR A 132 2.73 -7.44 -11.64
N GLY A 133 2.93 -8.43 -10.77
CA GLY A 133 4.11 -9.28 -10.75
C GLY A 133 3.76 -10.65 -10.18
N LEU A 134 4.49 -11.68 -10.61
CA LEU A 134 4.22 -13.06 -10.20
C LEU A 134 4.53 -13.25 -8.70
N PRO A 135 3.59 -13.74 -7.88
CA PRO A 135 3.84 -13.92 -6.44
C PRO A 135 4.97 -14.90 -6.15
N GLY A 136 5.81 -14.55 -5.17
CA GLY A 136 6.95 -15.36 -4.76
C GLY A 136 8.19 -15.24 -5.65
N THR A 137 8.19 -14.34 -6.62
CA THR A 137 9.33 -14.04 -7.49
C THR A 137 9.70 -12.55 -7.43
N PRO A 138 10.89 -12.13 -7.91
CA PRO A 138 11.31 -10.72 -7.90
C PRO A 138 10.32 -9.79 -8.60
N GLU A 139 9.64 -10.28 -9.64
CA GLU A 139 8.64 -9.56 -10.44
C GLU A 139 7.51 -8.99 -9.58
N LEU A 140 7.14 -9.62 -8.46
CA LEU A 140 6.16 -9.05 -7.51
C LEU A 140 6.65 -7.73 -6.91
N THR A 141 7.94 -7.65 -6.58
CA THR A 141 8.52 -6.53 -5.84
C THR A 141 8.99 -5.38 -6.73
N GLU A 142 9.43 -5.68 -7.95
CA GLU A 142 9.89 -4.67 -8.93
C GLU A 142 8.95 -3.46 -9.08
N PRO A 143 7.63 -3.62 -9.32
CA PRO A 143 6.73 -2.48 -9.46
C PRO A 143 6.46 -1.75 -8.13
N MET A 144 6.79 -2.36 -6.99
CA MET A 144 6.59 -1.76 -5.66
C MET A 144 7.75 -0.86 -5.25
N LEU A 145 8.96 -1.10 -5.77
CA LEU A 145 10.19 -0.37 -5.40
C LEU A 145 10.05 1.16 -5.38
N PRO A 146 9.50 1.83 -6.42
CA PRO A 146 9.38 3.29 -6.40
C PRO A 146 8.33 3.80 -5.39
N LEU A 147 7.43 2.93 -4.90
CA LEU A 147 6.31 3.27 -4.04
C LEU A 147 6.64 3.04 -2.56
N ILE A 148 7.38 1.98 -2.22
CA ILE A 148 7.67 1.59 -0.82
C ILE A 148 8.22 2.76 0.04
N PRO A 149 9.17 3.60 -0.45
CA PRO A 149 9.68 4.73 0.32
C PRO A 149 8.63 5.82 0.62
N LYS A 150 7.60 5.95 -0.22
CA LYS A 150 6.68 7.10 -0.26
C LYS A 150 5.33 6.84 0.39
N TYR A 151 4.92 5.58 0.49
CA TYR A 151 3.61 5.17 0.97
C TYR A 151 3.74 4.24 2.18
N ASP A 152 2.64 3.99 2.89
CA ASP A 152 2.58 2.99 3.98
C ASP A 152 1.63 1.81 3.68
N ALA A 153 0.96 1.88 2.53
CA ALA A 153 -0.06 0.94 2.12
C ALA A 153 -0.12 0.94 0.58
N LEU A 154 -0.12 -0.25 -0.03
CA LEU A 154 -0.11 -0.43 -1.47
C LEU A 154 -1.20 -1.44 -1.87
N LEU A 155 -1.92 -1.15 -2.94
CA LEU A 155 -2.61 -2.18 -3.71
C LEU A 155 -1.63 -2.84 -4.67
N MET A 156 -1.84 -4.12 -4.96
CA MET A 156 -1.04 -4.91 -5.89
C MET A 156 -1.96 -5.46 -6.98
N ALA A 157 -1.74 -5.05 -8.23
CA ALA A 157 -2.65 -5.37 -9.34
C ALA A 157 -2.90 -6.88 -9.45
N ASN A 158 -4.17 -7.26 -9.61
CA ASN A 158 -4.62 -8.67 -9.69
C ASN A 158 -4.13 -9.58 -8.56
N HIS A 159 -3.90 -9.02 -7.37
CA HIS A 159 -3.36 -9.79 -6.25
C HIS A 159 -4.04 -9.45 -4.93
N GLY A 160 -3.82 -8.26 -4.37
CA GLY A 160 -4.30 -7.92 -3.04
C GLY A 160 -3.72 -6.62 -2.52
N ALA A 161 -3.48 -6.55 -1.21
CA ALA A 161 -2.96 -5.37 -0.55
C ALA A 161 -1.82 -5.69 0.42
N VAL A 162 -0.91 -4.74 0.61
CA VAL A 162 0.14 -4.81 1.64
C VAL A 162 0.20 -3.49 2.40
N CYS A 163 0.23 -3.60 3.72
CA CYS A 163 0.33 -2.47 4.63
C CYS A 163 1.49 -2.70 5.59
N TYR A 164 2.15 -1.62 6.00
CA TYR A 164 3.29 -1.73 6.90
C TYR A 164 3.32 -0.61 7.93
N GLY A 165 3.94 -0.87 9.08
CA GLY A 165 3.98 0.08 10.18
C GLY A 165 5.02 -0.18 11.24
N GLU A 166 5.03 0.74 12.20
CA GLU A 166 5.93 0.80 13.35
C GLU A 166 5.67 -0.34 14.35
N ASP A 167 4.49 -0.96 14.26
CA ASP A 167 4.11 -2.20 14.90
C ASP A 167 3.03 -2.92 14.06
N VAL A 168 2.68 -4.15 14.45
CA VAL A 168 1.72 -4.98 13.71
C VAL A 168 0.29 -4.45 13.78
N TYR A 169 -0.09 -3.76 14.85
CA TYR A 169 -1.42 -3.15 14.97
C TYR A 169 -1.53 -1.96 14.03
N LYS A 170 -0.48 -1.14 13.90
CA LYS A 170 -0.47 -0.03 12.95
C LYS A 170 -0.54 -0.52 11.50
N ALA A 171 0.21 -1.56 11.15
CA ALA A 171 0.11 -2.20 9.83
C ALA A 171 -1.30 -2.75 9.57
N TYR A 172 -1.89 -3.42 10.56
CA TYR A 172 -3.27 -3.92 10.50
C TYR A 172 -4.32 -2.80 10.38
N PHE A 173 -4.23 -1.73 11.17
CA PHE A 173 -5.16 -0.60 11.11
C PHE A 173 -5.08 0.12 9.76
N ARG A 174 -3.88 0.21 9.15
CA ARG A 174 -3.75 0.71 7.77
C ARG A 174 -4.51 -0.17 6.77
N MET A 175 -4.44 -1.50 6.91
CA MET A 175 -5.21 -2.45 6.11
C MET A 175 -6.73 -2.26 6.31
N GLU A 176 -7.15 -2.07 7.57
CA GLU A 176 -8.55 -1.80 7.92
C GLU A 176 -9.06 -0.51 7.31
N THR A 177 -8.30 0.58 7.43
CA THR A 177 -8.63 1.87 6.81
C THR A 177 -8.68 1.77 5.30
N MET A 178 -7.79 0.99 4.66
CA MET A 178 -7.80 0.79 3.21
C MET A 178 -9.06 0.08 2.75
N GLU A 179 -9.46 -1.03 3.38
CA GLU A 179 -10.70 -1.73 3.03
C GLU A 179 -11.94 -0.89 3.32
N HIS A 180 -11.95 -0.12 4.41
CA HIS A 180 -13.02 0.82 4.70
C HIS A 180 -13.14 1.89 3.62
N PHE A 181 -12.00 2.45 3.20
CA PHE A 181 -11.94 3.42 2.13
C PHE A 181 -12.41 2.85 0.79
N ALA A 182 -12.00 1.63 0.46
CA ALA A 182 -12.44 0.93 -0.74
C ALA A 182 -13.96 0.73 -0.78
N ARG A 183 -14.57 0.33 0.35
CA ARG A 183 -16.04 0.18 0.46
C ARG A 183 -16.77 1.49 0.23
N ILE A 184 -16.33 2.57 0.86
CA ILE A 184 -16.96 3.89 0.69
C ILE A 184 -16.79 4.38 -0.75
N SER A 185 -15.60 4.20 -1.32
CA SER A 185 -15.31 4.60 -2.70
C SER A 185 -16.19 3.82 -3.68
N LEU A 186 -16.33 2.51 -3.50
CA LEU A 186 -17.24 1.68 -4.31
C LEU A 186 -18.69 2.17 -4.23
N VAL A 187 -19.18 2.45 -3.02
CA VAL A 187 -20.54 2.97 -2.84
C VAL A 187 -20.71 4.33 -3.52
N ALA A 188 -19.74 5.22 -3.42
CA ALA A 188 -19.77 6.52 -4.08
C ALA A 188 -19.82 6.38 -5.61
N GLU A 189 -19.01 5.49 -6.20
CA GLU A 189 -19.06 5.17 -7.63
C GLU A 189 -20.43 4.63 -8.06
N LEU A 190 -21.02 3.70 -7.29
CA LEU A 190 -22.36 3.16 -7.57
C LEU A 190 -23.46 4.22 -7.49
N LEU A 191 -23.26 5.29 -6.71
CA LEU A 191 -24.20 6.42 -6.58
C LEU A 191 -23.98 7.52 -7.62
N GLY A 192 -23.09 7.32 -8.59
CA GLY A 192 -22.84 8.27 -9.69
C GLY A 192 -21.52 9.04 -9.58
N GLY A 193 -20.60 8.60 -8.73
CA GLY A 193 -19.25 9.15 -8.60
C GLY A 193 -19.00 9.88 -7.28
N ALA A 194 -17.75 9.87 -6.85
CA ALA A 194 -17.34 10.51 -5.61
C ALA A 194 -17.14 12.03 -5.76
N ARG A 195 -17.47 12.78 -4.70
CA ARG A 195 -17.13 14.21 -4.60
C ARG A 195 -15.87 14.36 -3.76
N THR A 196 -14.76 14.70 -4.41
CA THR A 196 -13.47 14.92 -3.75
C THR A 196 -13.40 16.24 -3.00
N LEU A 197 -12.56 16.26 -1.97
CA LEU A 197 -12.22 17.46 -1.22
C LEU A 197 -11.41 18.42 -2.10
N PRO A 198 -11.59 19.74 -1.94
CA PRO A 198 -10.70 20.73 -2.56
C PRO A 198 -9.25 20.55 -2.10
N ARG A 199 -8.28 20.88 -2.96
CA ARG A 199 -6.84 20.74 -2.68
C ARG A 199 -6.43 21.40 -1.37
N VAL A 200 -6.97 22.59 -1.11
CA VAL A 200 -6.70 23.33 0.14
C VAL A 200 -7.10 22.56 1.40
N GLU A 201 -8.16 21.75 1.37
CA GLU A 201 -8.56 20.93 2.52
C GLU A 201 -7.72 19.67 2.63
N VAL A 202 -7.36 19.05 1.50
CA VAL A 202 -6.40 17.92 1.47
C VAL A 202 -5.07 18.33 2.10
N ASP A 203 -4.52 19.49 1.72
CA ASP A 203 -3.23 19.95 2.21
C ASP A 203 -3.28 20.25 3.72
N LYS A 204 -4.35 20.89 4.21
CA LYS A 204 -4.57 21.08 5.66
C LYS A 204 -4.58 19.75 6.42
N LEU A 205 -5.21 18.72 5.85
CA LEU A 205 -5.27 17.39 6.46
C LEU A 205 -3.89 16.73 6.50
N LEU A 206 -3.12 16.82 5.40
CA LEU A 206 -1.75 16.33 5.33
C LEU A 206 -0.83 17.04 6.35
N ASP A 207 -0.92 18.36 6.46
CA ASP A 207 -0.17 19.15 7.45
C ASP A 207 -0.53 18.77 8.89
N SER A 208 -1.78 18.37 9.12
CA SER A 208 -2.27 17.98 10.45
C SER A 208 -1.81 16.58 10.91
N ARG A 209 -1.23 15.75 10.03
CA ARG A 209 -0.86 14.35 10.32
C ARG A 209 -0.01 14.19 11.58
N THR A 210 0.93 15.11 11.80
CA THR A 210 1.80 15.11 12.98
C THR A 210 1.01 15.32 14.28
N ARG A 211 -0.06 16.12 14.26
CA ARG A 211 -0.96 16.35 15.41
C ARG A 211 -1.73 15.08 15.79
N TYR A 212 -2.01 14.23 14.81
CA TYR A 212 -2.67 12.93 15.00
C TYR A 212 -1.68 11.78 15.22
N GLY A 213 -0.42 12.10 15.57
CA GLY A 213 0.59 11.10 15.92
C GLY A 213 1.10 10.28 14.73
N VAL A 214 0.78 10.68 13.50
CA VAL A 214 1.35 10.08 12.29
C VAL A 214 2.73 10.69 12.09
N LYS A 215 3.77 9.92 12.44
CA LYS A 215 5.19 10.30 12.29
C LYS A 215 5.78 9.84 10.95
N ALA A 216 4.97 9.20 10.11
CA ALA A 216 5.43 8.55 8.90
C ALA A 216 6.02 9.57 7.92
N LYS A 217 7.14 9.17 7.28
CA LYS A 217 7.77 9.93 6.18
C LYS A 217 7.01 9.82 4.86
N SER A 218 5.89 9.10 4.84
CA SER A 218 5.06 8.90 3.66
C SER A 218 4.38 10.22 3.26
N ALA A 219 5.02 10.94 2.34
CA ALA A 219 4.49 12.16 1.74
C ALA A 219 3.70 11.89 0.45
N GLY A 220 3.69 10.64 -0.03
CA GLY A 220 3.17 10.31 -1.35
C GLY A 220 3.93 11.02 -2.47
N GLU A 221 3.36 11.02 -3.67
CA GLU A 221 3.79 11.90 -4.76
C GLU A 221 2.99 13.22 -4.74
N PRO A 222 3.56 14.32 -5.25
CA PRO A 222 2.82 15.57 -5.40
C PRO A 222 1.50 15.33 -6.12
N GLY A 223 0.40 15.88 -5.58
CA GLY A 223 -0.93 15.67 -6.12
C GLY A 223 -1.64 14.39 -5.66
N CYS A 224 -1.02 13.53 -4.83
CA CYS A 224 -1.69 12.39 -4.19
C CYS A 224 -1.98 12.64 -2.71
N PRO A 225 -3.25 12.56 -2.26
CA PRO A 225 -4.42 12.12 -3.00
C PRO A 225 -4.97 13.19 -3.97
N LEU A 226 -5.70 12.75 -5.00
CA LEU A 226 -6.37 13.56 -6.00
C LEU A 226 -7.49 14.37 -5.36
N ALA A 227 -7.43 15.68 -5.52
CA ALA A 227 -8.42 16.64 -5.05
C ALA A 227 -9.46 16.94 -6.14
N ALA A 228 -10.44 17.79 -5.82
CA ALA A 228 -11.48 18.22 -6.76
C ALA A 228 -10.92 18.82 -8.05
N GLU A 229 -9.87 19.63 -7.93
CA GLU A 229 -9.25 20.34 -9.04
C GLU A 229 -8.55 19.39 -10.02
N ASP A 230 -7.95 18.30 -9.52
CA ASP A 230 -7.26 17.30 -10.35
C ASP A 230 -8.23 16.47 -11.20
N LEU A 231 -9.48 16.34 -10.75
CA LEU A 231 -10.54 15.65 -11.49
C LEU A 231 -11.31 16.61 -12.41
N ALA A 232 -11.47 17.87 -12.00
CA ALA A 232 -12.10 18.91 -12.81
C ALA A 232 -11.30 19.22 -14.07
N GLY A 233 -9.97 19.13 -14.02
CA GLY A 233 -9.08 19.23 -15.20
C GLY A 233 -9.23 18.09 -16.22
N GLY A 234 -10.01 17.05 -15.91
CA GLY A 234 -10.39 15.98 -16.84
C GLY A 234 -11.75 16.18 -17.53
N GLY A 235 -12.50 17.22 -17.14
CA GLY A 235 -13.68 17.70 -17.85
C GLY A 235 -13.27 18.84 -18.78
N GLU A 236 -13.13 18.52 -20.08
CA GLU A 236 -12.51 19.36 -21.13
C GLU A 236 -11.01 19.63 -20.91
N GLU A 237 -10.18 18.62 -21.14
CA GLU A 237 -8.94 18.92 -21.88
C GLU A 237 -9.38 19.60 -23.18
N ASP A 238 -8.94 20.84 -23.43
CA ASP A 238 -9.01 21.47 -24.75
C ASP A 238 -8.17 20.64 -25.72
N ARG A 239 -8.75 19.53 -26.19
CA ARG A 239 -8.15 18.65 -27.18
C ARG A 239 -8.29 19.33 -28.52
N PHE A 240 -7.22 19.98 -28.96
CA PHE A 240 -7.10 20.42 -30.33
C PHE A 240 -6.28 19.42 -31.14
N TYR A 241 -6.69 19.18 -32.37
CA TYR A 241 -5.99 18.32 -33.30
C TYR A 241 -5.16 19.19 -34.23
N VAL A 242 -3.90 18.84 -34.43
CA VAL A 242 -3.03 19.44 -35.44
C VAL A 242 -2.62 18.38 -36.46
N THR A 243 -2.52 18.79 -37.71
CA THR A 243 -1.88 17.99 -38.75
C THR A 243 -0.37 17.88 -38.47
N ARG A 244 0.27 16.85 -39.03
CA ARG A 244 1.73 16.68 -38.94
C ARG A 244 2.48 17.94 -39.41
N SER A 245 1.99 18.60 -40.45
CA SER A 245 2.54 19.86 -41.00
C SER A 245 2.47 21.02 -40.01
N GLU A 246 1.34 21.19 -39.33
CA GLU A 246 1.15 22.25 -38.32
C GLU A 246 2.02 22.02 -37.09
N LEU A 247 2.14 20.77 -36.64
CA LEU A 247 3.04 20.41 -35.53
C LEU A 247 4.50 20.73 -35.87
N ILE A 248 4.95 20.39 -37.08
CA ILE A 248 6.31 20.71 -37.55
C ILE A 248 6.52 22.23 -37.60
N GLY A 249 5.55 22.98 -38.11
CA GLY A 249 5.63 24.44 -38.17
C GLY A 249 5.77 25.10 -36.78
N LEU A 250 4.99 24.64 -35.80
CA LEU A 250 5.07 25.13 -34.42
C LEU A 250 6.45 24.86 -33.78
N VAL A 251 7.03 23.69 -34.05
CA VAL A 251 8.37 23.34 -33.55
C VAL A 251 9.44 24.21 -34.22
N ASP A 252 9.37 24.43 -35.52
CA ASP A 252 10.32 25.27 -36.26
C ASP A 252 10.27 26.74 -35.80
N GLU A 253 9.08 27.29 -35.56
CA GLU A 253 8.94 28.65 -35.00
C GLU A 253 9.54 28.76 -33.60
N ALA A 254 9.31 27.77 -32.74
CA ALA A 254 9.87 27.74 -31.39
C ALA A 254 11.41 27.65 -31.40
N LEU A 255 11.99 26.89 -32.34
CA LEU A 255 13.44 26.79 -32.51
C LEU A 255 14.06 28.09 -33.04
N LYS A 256 13.44 28.73 -34.03
CA LYS A 256 13.87 30.05 -34.53
C LYS A 256 13.80 31.13 -33.45
N ALA A 257 12.73 31.14 -32.65
CA ALA A 257 12.58 32.08 -31.54
C ALA A 257 13.69 31.93 -30.47
N ARG A 258 14.32 30.76 -30.40
CA ARG A 258 15.46 30.48 -29.51
C ARG A 258 16.83 30.58 -30.19
N GLY A 259 16.88 30.96 -31.47
CA GLY A 259 18.11 31.06 -32.26
C GLY A 259 18.79 29.71 -32.53
N LEU A 260 18.02 28.62 -32.51
CA LEU A 260 18.50 27.24 -32.64
C LEU A 260 18.24 26.65 -34.03
N ALA A 261 17.70 27.45 -34.96
CA ALA A 261 17.35 27.06 -36.33
C ALA A 261 17.84 28.11 -37.33
#